data_AF-A0A7V9LEQ5-F1
#
_entry.id   AF-A0A7V9LEQ5-F1
#
_cell.length_a   1.000
_cell.length_b   1.000
_cell.length_c   1.000
_cell.angle_alpha   90.00
_cell.angle_beta   90.00
_cell.angle_gamma   90.00
#
_symmetry.space_group_name_H-M   'P 1'
#
loop_
_entity.id
_entity.type
_entity.pdbx_description
1 polymer ?
#
loop_
_entity_poly.entity_id
_entity_poly.type
_entity_poly.pdbx_seq_one_letter_code
_entity_poly.pdbx_strand_id
1 'polypeptide(L)'
;MIAVLLAACASEIDEDWEDLCEDGKCDLAVPPMAAPDLVVTDLKVLRTLEQSGHDLGSKLGGASASNAKLAASSPIYRQLSDIIAIDLAQLKQQDPQAGVGIGASHRLFDLAWLSASSAHFELVGVVNRTDRMFATPGKCGEVRFVYRLMYAMTKGSSRLPMTLLVIHDQPQIGGGCSAVARRWIGQTATADALKAGPLAGLAPAVRIELNLQAVRWPAGARSDL
;
A
#
# COMPACT_ATOMS: atom_id res chain seq x y z
N MET A 1 -16.19 41.64 22.28
CA MET A 1 -15.36 41.16 21.14
C MET A 1 -15.31 39.62 21.23
N ILE A 2 -16.44 38.97 20.97
CA ILE A 2 -16.66 37.51 21.10
C ILE A 2 -17.68 37.12 20.02
N ALA A 3 -17.40 36.01 19.32
CA ALA A 3 -18.23 35.13 18.47
C ALA A 3 -17.44 34.82 17.18
N VAL A 4 -16.71 33.71 17.08
CA VAL A 4 -17.16 32.33 16.79
C VAL A 4 -17.95 32.25 15.48
N LEU A 5 -17.34 31.68 14.44
CA LEU A 5 -18.05 30.94 13.39
C LEU A 5 -17.17 29.77 12.91
N LEU A 6 -17.38 28.64 13.58
CA LEU A 6 -17.16 27.28 13.12
C LEU A 6 -18.55 26.75 12.78
N ALA A 7 -18.87 26.50 11.51
CA ALA A 7 -19.87 25.52 11.05
C ALA A 7 -20.08 25.68 9.53
N ALA A 8 -19.52 24.77 8.75
CA ALA A 8 -19.99 24.48 7.40
C ALA A 8 -19.79 22.98 7.15
N CYS A 9 -20.38 22.17 8.04
CA CYS A 9 -20.71 20.78 7.81
C CYS A 9 -22.02 20.53 8.55
N ALA A 10 -23.12 20.51 7.80
CA ALA A 10 -24.42 19.94 8.18
C ALA A 10 -25.15 20.56 9.40
N SER A 11 -25.69 21.76 9.22
CA SER A 11 -26.97 22.21 9.80
C SER A 11 -27.38 23.44 9.00
N GLU A 12 -28.51 23.54 8.30
CA GLU A 12 -29.76 22.82 8.27
C GLU A 12 -30.04 22.42 6.81
N ILE A 13 -30.49 21.19 6.58
CA ILE A 13 -31.33 20.94 5.40
C ILE A 13 -32.73 21.18 5.96
N ASP A 14 -33.18 22.43 5.91
CA ASP A 14 -34.59 22.74 6.09
C ASP A 14 -35.36 21.96 5.03
N GLU A 15 -36.50 21.40 5.43
CA GLU A 15 -37.35 20.51 4.62
C GLU A 15 -38.05 21.21 3.43
N ASP A 16 -37.54 22.34 2.95
CA ASP A 16 -38.02 23.04 1.75
C ASP A 16 -37.07 22.82 0.57
N TRP A 17 -37.20 21.64 -0.05
CA TRP A 17 -36.51 21.31 -1.30
C TRP A 17 -37.08 22.06 -2.52
N GLU A 18 -38.21 22.74 -2.37
CA GLU A 18 -38.94 23.40 -3.47
C GLU A 18 -38.37 24.79 -3.82
N ASP A 19 -37.61 25.44 -2.93
CA ASP A 19 -37.10 26.81 -3.12
C ASP A 19 -35.67 26.89 -3.73
N LEU A 20 -35.02 25.75 -3.99
CA LEU A 20 -33.64 25.71 -4.52
C LEU A 20 -33.56 25.74 -6.06
N CYS A 21 -34.70 25.81 -6.75
CA CYS A 21 -34.77 25.74 -8.19
C CYS A 21 -35.85 26.70 -8.73
N GLU A 22 -35.44 27.92 -9.09
CA GLU A 22 -36.29 28.80 -9.91
C GLU A 22 -36.29 28.29 -11.37
N ASP A 23 -37.47 28.19 -11.99
CA ASP A 23 -37.66 27.82 -13.41
C ASP A 23 -36.97 26.52 -13.87
N GLY A 24 -36.85 25.53 -12.97
CA GLY A 24 -36.27 24.22 -13.29
C GLY A 24 -34.75 24.23 -13.51
N LYS A 25 -34.06 25.31 -13.12
CA LYS A 25 -32.59 25.40 -13.14
C LYS A 25 -32.04 25.41 -11.73
N CYS A 26 -31.69 24.23 -11.24
CA CYS A 26 -30.95 24.09 -9.99
C CYS A 26 -29.46 24.35 -10.28
N ASP A 27 -29.00 25.60 -10.15
CA ASP A 27 -27.56 25.92 -10.14
C ASP A 27 -26.98 25.57 -8.75
N LEU A 28 -27.00 24.28 -8.39
CA LEU A 28 -26.13 23.73 -7.36
C LEU A 28 -24.73 23.61 -7.96
N ALA A 29 -24.10 24.75 -8.25
CA ALA A 29 -22.68 24.82 -8.54
C ALA A 29 -21.92 24.52 -7.25
N VAL A 30 -21.94 23.24 -6.82
CA VAL A 30 -20.95 22.72 -5.88
C VAL A 30 -19.62 22.91 -6.60
N PRO A 31 -18.72 23.80 -6.13
CA PRO A 31 -17.41 23.92 -6.75
C PRO A 31 -16.80 22.53 -6.79
N PRO A 32 -16.16 22.10 -7.90
CA PRO A 32 -15.64 20.75 -8.01
C PRO A 32 -14.69 20.52 -6.84
N MET A 33 -15.17 19.77 -5.85
CA MET A 33 -14.39 19.46 -4.67
C MET A 33 -13.26 18.57 -5.16
N ALA A 34 -12.02 18.99 -4.94
CA ALA A 34 -10.88 18.21 -5.37
C ALA A 34 -11.04 16.76 -4.89
N ALA A 35 -10.93 15.81 -5.81
CA ALA A 35 -11.12 14.41 -5.49
C ALA A 35 -10.06 13.98 -4.45
N PRO A 36 -10.42 13.14 -3.46
CA PRO A 36 -9.44 12.58 -2.56
C PRO A 36 -8.51 11.67 -3.36
N ASP A 37 -7.21 11.81 -3.11
CA ASP A 37 -6.19 10.97 -3.70
C ASP A 37 -6.17 9.63 -2.96
N LEU A 38 -6.96 8.68 -3.44
CA LEU A 38 -7.08 7.36 -2.80
C LEU A 38 -5.88 6.46 -3.08
N VAL A 39 -5.21 6.69 -4.22
CA VAL A 39 -4.12 5.84 -4.71
C VAL A 39 -3.03 6.72 -5.31
N VAL A 40 -1.82 6.61 -4.77
CA VAL A 40 -0.61 7.25 -5.31
C VAL A 40 0.23 6.21 -6.01
N THR A 41 0.42 6.36 -7.32
CA THR A 41 1.19 5.43 -8.18
C THR A 41 2.27 6.11 -9.02
N ASP A 42 2.46 7.43 -8.90
CA ASP A 42 3.51 8.13 -9.64
C ASP A 42 4.90 7.66 -9.20
N LEU A 43 5.66 7.07 -10.13
CA LEU A 43 6.94 6.44 -9.82
C LEU A 43 8.00 7.43 -9.30
N LYS A 44 7.95 8.69 -9.75
CA LYS A 44 8.91 9.70 -9.29
C LYS A 44 8.61 10.06 -7.84
N VAL A 45 7.34 10.28 -7.52
CA VAL A 45 6.88 10.53 -6.15
C VAL A 45 7.23 9.36 -5.22
N LEU A 46 6.92 8.13 -5.63
CA LEU A 46 7.17 6.94 -4.81
C LEU A 46 8.67 6.72 -4.53
N ARG A 47 9.54 6.92 -5.53
CA ARG A 47 11.00 6.83 -5.31
C ARG A 47 11.52 7.88 -4.33
N THR A 48 11.00 9.12 -4.41
CA THR A 48 11.37 10.16 -3.45
C THR A 48 10.86 9.82 -2.04
N LEU A 49 9.70 9.19 -1.91
CA LEU A 49 9.21 8.68 -0.62
C LEU A 49 10.13 7.59 -0.06
N GLU A 50 10.57 6.62 -0.88
CA GLU A 50 11.51 5.58 -0.44
C GLU A 50 12.80 6.17 0.09
N GLN A 51 13.40 7.11 -0.65
CA GLN A 51 14.60 7.84 -0.24
C GLN A 51 14.40 8.66 1.04
N SER A 52 13.14 8.95 1.39
CA SER A 52 12.76 9.70 2.60
C SER A 52 12.32 8.78 3.76
N GLY A 53 12.68 7.49 3.75
CA GLY A 53 12.37 6.56 4.85
C GLY A 53 11.03 5.83 4.72
N HIS A 54 10.42 5.83 3.53
CA HIS A 54 9.26 4.98 3.22
C HIS A 54 9.63 3.73 2.41
N ASP A 55 10.89 3.35 2.35
CA ASP A 55 11.31 2.04 1.86
C ASP A 55 10.86 0.92 2.82
N LEU A 56 10.84 -0.33 2.33
CA LEU A 56 10.39 -1.47 3.13
C LEU A 56 11.19 -1.62 4.43
N GLY A 57 12.52 -1.50 4.38
CA GLY A 57 13.39 -1.67 5.54
C GLY A 57 13.06 -0.70 6.66
N SER A 58 12.89 0.57 6.32
CA SER A 58 12.45 1.62 7.24
C SER A 58 11.04 1.35 7.79
N LYS A 59 10.11 0.85 6.96
CA LYS A 59 8.75 0.47 7.41
C LYS A 59 8.70 -0.75 8.31
N LEU A 60 9.70 -1.62 8.24
CA LEU A 60 9.89 -2.75 9.16
C LEU A 60 10.68 -2.34 10.43
N GLY A 61 10.90 -1.05 10.67
CA GLY A 61 11.60 -0.53 11.85
C GLY A 61 13.13 -0.57 11.76
N GLY A 62 13.68 -0.81 10.57
CA GLY A 62 15.11 -0.81 10.29
C GLY A 62 15.55 0.38 9.45
N ALA A 63 16.49 0.14 8.53
CA ALA A 63 16.99 1.13 7.58
C ALA A 63 16.86 0.61 6.14
N SER A 64 16.94 1.52 5.17
CA SER A 64 16.99 1.17 3.75
C SER A 64 18.12 0.19 3.43
N ALA A 65 17.76 -0.93 2.81
CA ALA A 65 18.64 -2.07 2.65
C ALA A 65 18.21 -2.99 1.50
N SER A 66 19.17 -3.72 0.93
CA SER A 66 18.89 -4.85 0.04
C SER A 66 18.29 -6.02 0.82
N ASN A 67 17.67 -6.97 0.11
CA ASN A 67 17.09 -8.16 0.73
C ASN A 67 18.13 -8.96 1.55
N ALA A 68 19.36 -9.12 1.04
CA ALA A 68 20.46 -9.74 1.80
C ALA A 68 20.71 -9.06 3.16
N LYS A 69 20.72 -7.72 3.18
CA LYS A 69 20.92 -6.96 4.42
C LYS A 69 19.70 -7.06 5.33
N LEU A 70 18.48 -6.98 4.80
CA LEU A 70 17.25 -7.14 5.57
C LEU A 70 17.17 -8.53 6.20
N ALA A 71 17.50 -9.60 5.46
CA ALA A 71 17.59 -10.96 6.00
C ALA A 71 18.61 -11.03 7.16
N ALA A 72 19.74 -10.36 7.05
CA ALA A 72 20.75 -10.34 8.12
C ALA A 72 20.33 -9.50 9.34
N SER A 73 19.69 -8.35 9.15
CA SER A 73 19.50 -7.36 10.22
C SER A 73 18.08 -7.23 10.78
N SER A 74 17.03 -7.59 10.03
CA SER A 74 15.63 -7.39 10.44
C SER A 74 14.98 -8.70 10.90
N PRO A 75 14.60 -8.83 12.20
CA PRO A 75 13.87 -10.00 12.69
C PRO A 75 12.52 -10.20 12.01
N ILE A 76 11.78 -9.11 11.74
CA ILE A 76 10.47 -9.16 11.08
C ILE A 76 10.62 -9.69 9.66
N TYR A 77 11.62 -9.21 8.92
CA TYR A 77 11.86 -9.67 7.55
C TYR A 77 12.26 -11.15 7.50
N ARG A 78 13.08 -11.62 8.45
CA ARG A 78 13.40 -13.04 8.59
C ARG A 78 12.16 -13.87 8.85
N GLN A 79 11.32 -13.47 9.80
CA GLN A 79 10.09 -14.18 10.12
C GLN A 79 9.17 -14.30 8.89
N LEU A 80 9.03 -13.24 8.10
CA LEU A 80 8.28 -13.29 6.84
C LEU A 80 8.88 -14.29 5.85
N SER A 81 10.21 -14.27 5.70
CA SER A 81 10.92 -15.18 4.79
C SER A 81 10.79 -16.65 5.23
N ASP A 82 10.84 -16.91 6.54
CA ASP A 82 10.70 -18.25 7.12
C ASP A 82 9.29 -18.81 6.91
N ILE A 83 8.25 -18.00 7.08
CA ILE A 83 6.86 -18.40 6.79
C ILE A 83 6.71 -18.79 5.31
N ILE A 84 7.23 -17.96 4.40
CA ILE A 84 7.21 -18.25 2.96
C ILE A 84 7.99 -19.54 2.66
N ALA A 85 9.12 -19.76 3.32
CA ALA A 85 9.92 -20.98 3.14
C ALA A 85 9.13 -22.24 3.53
N ILE A 86 8.39 -22.19 4.63
CA ILE A 86 7.51 -23.28 5.08
C ILE A 86 6.43 -23.57 4.03
N ASP A 87 5.74 -22.53 3.55
CA ASP A 87 4.68 -22.67 2.55
C ASP A 87 5.21 -23.26 1.22
N LEU A 88 6.37 -22.78 0.75
CA LEU A 88 7.00 -23.30 -0.47
C LEU A 88 7.51 -24.74 -0.31
N ALA A 89 8.02 -25.09 0.86
CA ALA A 89 8.43 -26.47 1.15
C ALA A 89 7.22 -27.41 1.15
N GLN A 90 6.10 -27.01 1.75
CA GLN A 90 4.85 -27.76 1.73
C GLN A 90 4.32 -27.92 0.29
N LEU A 91 4.32 -26.85 -0.50
CA LEU A 91 3.93 -26.91 -1.92
C LEU A 91 4.81 -27.88 -2.72
N LYS A 92 6.13 -27.85 -2.51
CA LYS A 92 7.06 -28.77 -3.17
C LYS A 92 6.84 -30.23 -2.78
N GLN A 93 6.45 -30.50 -1.53
CA GLN A 93 6.09 -31.85 -1.09
C GLN A 93 4.81 -32.35 -1.78
N GLN A 94 3.84 -31.46 -1.98
CA GLN A 94 2.57 -31.78 -2.67
C GLN A 94 2.72 -31.89 -4.19
N ASP A 95 3.67 -31.14 -4.77
CA ASP A 95 3.98 -31.14 -6.20
C ASP A 95 5.47 -31.43 -6.44
N PRO A 96 5.86 -32.71 -6.57
CA PRO A 96 7.25 -33.09 -6.83
C PRO A 96 7.81 -32.56 -8.16
N GLN A 97 6.95 -32.15 -9.11
CA GLN A 97 7.36 -31.54 -10.38
C GLN A 97 7.69 -30.04 -10.23
N ALA A 98 7.29 -29.41 -9.12
CA ALA A 98 7.63 -28.03 -8.82
C ALA A 98 9.14 -27.85 -8.63
N GLY A 99 9.73 -26.83 -9.22
CA GLY A 99 11.16 -26.54 -9.05
C GLY A 99 11.51 -25.13 -9.45
N VAL A 100 12.71 -24.69 -9.08
CA VAL A 100 13.20 -23.36 -9.45
C VAL A 100 13.85 -23.37 -10.84
N GLY A 101 13.78 -22.24 -11.53
CA GLY A 101 14.45 -22.05 -12.82
C GLY A 101 13.66 -22.52 -14.05
N ILE A 102 14.26 -22.36 -15.22
CA ILE A 102 13.59 -22.55 -16.51
C ILE A 102 13.32 -24.01 -16.88
N GLY A 103 14.10 -24.94 -16.31
CA GLY A 103 13.99 -26.38 -16.56
C GLY A 103 12.91 -27.09 -15.76
N ALA A 104 12.32 -26.42 -14.75
CA ALA A 104 11.21 -26.98 -13.99
C ALA A 104 9.90 -26.91 -14.79
N SER A 105 9.18 -28.02 -14.86
CA SER A 105 7.86 -28.10 -15.51
C SER A 105 6.85 -27.23 -14.78
N HIS A 106 6.80 -27.29 -13.44
CA HIS A 106 6.07 -26.32 -12.63
C HIS A 106 7.08 -25.38 -11.98
N ARG A 107 7.07 -24.10 -12.35
CA ARG A 107 8.09 -23.15 -11.87
C ARG A 107 7.69 -22.62 -10.50
N LEU A 108 8.33 -23.17 -9.47
CA LEU A 108 8.26 -22.73 -8.09
C LEU A 108 8.98 -21.38 -7.94
N PHE A 109 8.46 -20.52 -7.07
CA PHE A 109 9.14 -19.31 -6.67
C PHE A 109 10.49 -19.63 -6.02
N ASP A 110 11.53 -18.91 -6.42
CA ASP A 110 12.87 -19.09 -5.86
C ASP A 110 13.03 -18.23 -4.60
N LEU A 111 13.03 -18.90 -3.44
CA LEU A 111 13.19 -18.27 -2.13
C LEU A 111 14.49 -17.46 -2.01
N ALA A 112 15.53 -17.80 -2.78
CA ALA A 112 16.81 -17.10 -2.73
C ALA A 112 16.69 -15.61 -3.07
N TRP A 113 15.63 -15.18 -3.77
CA TRP A 113 15.36 -13.77 -4.01
C TRP A 113 15.12 -12.96 -2.72
N LEU A 114 14.64 -13.59 -1.65
CA LEU A 114 14.43 -12.93 -0.35
C LEU A 114 15.74 -12.71 0.42
N SER A 115 16.86 -13.29 -0.03
CA SER A 115 18.17 -13.07 0.58
C SER A 115 19.23 -12.59 -0.41
N ALA A 116 18.85 -12.29 -1.66
CA ALA A 116 19.78 -11.85 -2.70
C ALA A 116 20.20 -10.39 -2.50
N SER A 117 21.47 -10.09 -2.75
CA SER A 117 21.98 -8.70 -2.69
C SER A 117 21.51 -7.84 -3.87
N SER A 118 21.20 -8.47 -5.00
CA SER A 118 20.65 -7.83 -6.20
C SER A 118 19.14 -7.63 -6.15
N ALA A 119 18.46 -8.15 -5.12
CA ALA A 119 17.02 -8.04 -4.95
C ALA A 119 16.64 -7.04 -3.85
N HIS A 120 15.52 -6.36 -4.07
CA HIS A 120 14.91 -5.43 -3.13
C HIS A 120 13.42 -5.29 -3.41
N PHE A 121 12.72 -4.63 -2.50
CA PHE A 121 11.31 -4.29 -2.63
C PHE A 121 11.18 -2.81 -3.01
N GLU A 122 10.62 -2.52 -4.17
CA GLU A 122 10.32 -1.15 -4.64
C GLU A 122 8.91 -0.77 -4.19
N LEU A 123 8.74 0.42 -3.62
CA LEU A 123 7.44 1.00 -3.33
C LEU A 123 6.73 1.31 -4.65
N VAL A 124 5.63 0.61 -4.90
CA VAL A 124 4.83 0.73 -6.13
C VAL A 124 3.47 1.36 -5.91
N GLY A 125 3.10 1.63 -4.66
CA GLY A 125 1.89 2.40 -4.38
C GLY A 125 1.72 2.77 -2.91
N VAL A 126 1.01 3.87 -2.66
CA VAL A 126 0.47 4.23 -1.35
C VAL A 126 -1.04 4.37 -1.51
N VAL A 127 -1.80 3.64 -0.69
CA VAL A 127 -3.26 3.56 -0.82
C VAL A 127 -3.93 4.02 0.47
N ASN A 128 -4.82 5.00 0.35
CA ASN A 128 -5.75 5.39 1.41
C ASN A 128 -7.00 4.53 1.34
N ARG A 129 -7.24 3.75 2.39
CA ARG A 129 -8.40 2.88 2.56
C ARG A 129 -9.27 3.39 3.69
N THR A 130 -9.83 4.59 3.53
CA THR A 130 -10.81 5.14 4.50
C THR A 130 -12.08 4.26 4.55
N ASP A 131 -12.40 3.57 3.46
CA ASP A 131 -13.47 2.56 3.38
C ASP A 131 -13.27 1.39 4.36
N ARG A 132 -12.06 1.17 4.88
CA ARG A 132 -11.76 0.13 5.88
C ARG A 132 -12.07 0.54 7.32
N MET A 133 -12.63 1.72 7.55
CA MET A 133 -12.96 2.23 8.90
C MET A 133 -13.82 1.27 9.73
N PHE A 134 -14.71 0.50 9.09
CA PHE A 134 -15.54 -0.50 9.79
C PHE A 134 -14.71 -1.61 10.46
N ALA A 135 -13.48 -1.85 10.01
CA ALA A 135 -12.58 -2.86 10.54
C ALA A 135 -11.48 -2.29 11.45
N THR A 136 -11.47 -0.96 11.65
CA THR A 136 -10.53 -0.29 12.54
C THR A 136 -11.30 0.60 13.54
N PRO A 137 -11.98 0.00 14.54
CA PRO A 137 -12.78 0.75 15.50
C PRO A 137 -11.98 1.87 16.18
N GLY A 138 -12.53 3.08 16.21
CA GLY A 138 -11.86 4.26 16.78
C GLY A 138 -10.73 4.85 15.92
N LYS A 139 -10.59 4.40 14.67
CA LYS A 139 -9.64 4.91 13.67
C LYS A 139 -10.39 5.38 12.42
N CYS A 140 -9.65 5.89 11.44
CA CYS A 140 -10.17 6.47 10.20
C CYS A 140 -9.85 5.61 8.97
N GLY A 141 -9.84 4.28 9.13
CA GLY A 141 -9.42 3.34 8.08
C GLY A 141 -7.92 3.08 8.11
N GLU A 142 -7.37 2.72 6.95
CA GLU A 142 -5.98 2.23 6.81
C GLU A 142 -5.20 3.03 5.75
N VAL A 143 -3.88 3.11 5.89
CA VAL A 143 -2.94 3.43 4.81
C VAL A 143 -2.11 2.20 4.51
N ARG A 144 -1.98 1.85 3.23
CA ARG A 144 -1.21 0.70 2.78
C ARG A 144 -0.05 1.15 1.92
N PHE A 145 1.17 0.79 2.31
CA PHE A 145 2.36 0.89 1.46
C PHE A 145 2.51 -0.43 0.71
N VAL A 146 2.42 -0.39 -0.62
CA VAL A 146 2.50 -1.57 -1.49
C VAL A 146 3.90 -1.63 -2.09
N TYR A 147 4.60 -2.70 -1.78
CA TYR A 147 5.94 -2.98 -2.27
C TYR A 147 5.91 -4.14 -3.25
N ARG A 148 6.71 -4.07 -4.31
CA ARG A 148 6.88 -5.16 -5.28
C ARG A 148 8.31 -5.65 -5.27
N LEU A 149 8.48 -6.96 -5.16
CA LEU A 149 9.80 -7.58 -5.23
C LEU A 149 10.39 -7.39 -6.63
N MET A 150 11.64 -6.99 -6.70
CA MET A 150 12.38 -6.85 -7.94
C MET A 150 13.85 -7.22 -7.77
N TYR A 151 14.51 -7.51 -8.89
CA TYR A 151 15.96 -7.59 -8.95
C TYR A 151 16.51 -6.60 -9.97
N ALA A 152 17.74 -6.16 -9.73
CA ALA A 152 18.53 -5.41 -10.69
C ALA A 152 19.95 -6.01 -10.74
N MET A 153 20.37 -6.42 -11.94
CA MET A 153 21.68 -6.99 -12.21
C MET A 153 22.26 -6.35 -13.47
N THR A 154 23.55 -6.54 -13.73
CA THR A 154 24.23 -6.03 -14.95
C THR A 154 23.56 -6.51 -16.24
N LYS A 155 23.02 -7.73 -16.24
CA LYS A 155 22.34 -8.35 -17.39
C LYS A 155 20.87 -7.92 -17.53
N GLY A 156 20.34 -7.11 -16.61
CA GLY A 156 18.97 -6.60 -16.65
C GLY A 156 18.30 -6.55 -15.28
N SER A 157 17.12 -5.95 -15.27
CA SER A 157 16.23 -5.87 -14.11
C SER A 157 14.85 -6.43 -14.45
N SER A 158 14.17 -6.99 -13.45
CA SER A 158 12.80 -7.45 -13.62
C SER A 158 12.06 -7.45 -12.29
N ARG A 159 10.73 -7.38 -12.37
CA ARG A 159 9.84 -7.50 -11.21
C ARG A 159 9.43 -8.95 -11.03
N LEU A 160 9.56 -9.43 -9.81
CA LEU A 160 9.19 -10.77 -9.41
C LEU A 160 7.70 -10.80 -8.99
N PRO A 161 7.05 -11.97 -9.02
CA PRO A 161 5.60 -12.07 -8.82
C PRO A 161 5.26 -12.14 -7.32
N MET A 162 5.73 -11.15 -6.58
CA MET A 162 5.48 -11.01 -5.14
C MET A 162 5.29 -9.54 -4.78
N THR A 163 4.27 -9.28 -3.96
CA THR A 163 4.03 -7.97 -3.35
C THR A 163 3.85 -8.10 -1.85
N LEU A 164 4.34 -7.09 -1.12
CA LEU A 164 4.12 -6.92 0.31
C LEU A 164 3.33 -5.64 0.55
N LEU A 165 2.38 -5.67 1.47
CA LEU A 165 1.63 -4.52 1.92
C LEU A 165 1.97 -4.29 3.39
N VAL A 166 2.51 -3.11 3.71
CA VAL A 166 2.66 -2.66 5.10
C VAL A 166 1.49 -1.75 5.44
N ILE A 167 0.73 -2.13 6.46
CA ILE A 167 -0.57 -1.53 6.77
C ILE A 167 -0.46 -0.76 8.08
N HIS A 168 -0.92 0.49 8.04
CA HIS A 168 -1.00 1.41 9.16
C HIS A 168 -2.45 1.81 9.39
N ASP A 169 -2.89 1.84 10.65
CA ASP A 169 -4.16 2.47 10.99
C ASP A 169 -4.02 4.00 10.94
N GLN A 170 -5.06 4.67 10.47
CA GLN A 170 -5.13 6.13 10.48
C GLN A 170 -5.74 6.62 11.81
N PRO A 171 -4.97 7.30 12.68
CA PRO A 171 -5.52 7.85 13.91
C PRO A 171 -6.50 8.99 13.61
N GLN A 172 -7.49 9.18 14.48
CA GLN A 172 -8.35 10.37 14.44
C GLN A 172 -7.52 11.64 14.71
N ILE A 173 -7.91 12.75 14.07
CA ILE A 173 -7.29 14.06 14.28
C ILE A 173 -8.38 15.01 14.79
N GLY A 174 -8.14 15.62 15.96
CA GLY A 174 -9.13 16.50 16.60
C GLY A 174 -10.42 15.76 16.99
N GLY A 175 -10.34 14.48 17.30
CA GLY A 175 -11.49 13.65 17.72
C GLY A 175 -12.35 13.10 16.58
N GLY A 176 -11.95 13.27 15.30
CA GLY A 176 -12.73 12.77 14.18
C GLY A 176 -11.92 12.46 12.91
N CYS A 177 -12.62 11.93 11.89
CA CYS A 177 -12.02 11.51 10.63
C CYS A 177 -12.10 12.56 9.52
N SER A 178 -12.89 13.63 9.68
CA SER A 178 -12.99 14.70 8.69
C SER A 178 -11.67 15.44 8.48
N ALA A 179 -10.88 15.62 9.54
CA ALA A 179 -9.55 16.21 9.45
C ALA A 179 -8.54 15.28 8.77
N VAL A 180 -8.66 13.95 8.96
CA VAL A 180 -7.85 12.96 8.25
C VAL A 180 -8.19 12.97 6.76
N ALA A 181 -9.47 12.90 6.41
CA ALA A 181 -9.93 12.91 5.03
C ALA A 181 -9.46 14.15 4.27
N ARG A 182 -9.50 15.34 4.90
CA ARG A 182 -9.03 16.60 4.31
C ARG A 182 -7.54 16.59 3.95
N ARG A 183 -6.69 15.83 4.65
CA ARG A 183 -5.26 15.71 4.31
C ARG A 183 -5.03 14.94 3.00
N TRP A 184 -6.00 14.15 2.56
CA TRP A 184 -5.93 13.39 1.31
C TRP A 184 -6.50 14.14 0.10
N ILE A 185 -7.07 15.32 0.30
CA ILE A 185 -7.68 16.11 -0.78
C ILE A 185 -6.63 17.06 -1.36
N GLY A 186 -6.28 16.89 -2.65
CA GLY A 186 -5.45 17.83 -3.41
C GLY A 186 -4.00 17.98 -2.91
N GLN A 187 -3.50 17.05 -2.09
CA GLN A 187 -2.20 17.15 -1.40
C GLN A 187 -1.22 16.01 -1.74
N THR A 188 -1.40 15.27 -2.86
CA THR A 188 -0.54 14.11 -3.17
C THR A 188 0.33 14.21 -4.42
N ALA A 189 0.33 15.37 -5.09
CA ALA A 189 1.14 15.57 -6.30
C ALA A 189 2.66 15.42 -6.08
N THR A 190 3.14 15.54 -4.84
CA THR A 190 4.56 15.44 -4.51
C THR A 190 4.81 14.62 -3.24
N ALA A 191 6.02 14.07 -3.12
CA ALA A 191 6.43 13.33 -1.93
C ALA A 191 6.47 14.18 -0.66
N ASP A 192 6.86 15.45 -0.77
CA ASP A 192 6.90 16.36 0.39
C ASP A 192 5.50 16.72 0.88
N ALA A 193 4.55 16.94 -0.04
CA ALA A 193 3.15 17.16 0.33
C ALA A 193 2.56 15.92 1.03
N LEU A 194 2.86 14.72 0.53
CA LEU A 194 2.46 13.46 1.17
C LEU A 194 3.02 13.32 2.59
N LYS A 195 4.32 13.60 2.77
CA LYS A 195 5.00 13.50 4.07
C LYS A 195 4.51 14.54 5.08
N ALA A 196 4.27 15.78 4.65
CA ALA A 196 3.79 16.86 5.51
C ALA A 196 2.28 16.74 5.80
N GLY A 197 1.52 16.11 4.91
CA GLY A 197 0.08 15.95 5.01
C GLY A 197 -0.33 14.55 5.51
N PRO A 198 -0.87 13.69 4.64
CA PRO A 198 -1.56 12.47 5.05
C PRO A 198 -0.65 11.39 5.64
N LEU A 199 0.65 11.39 5.35
CA LEU A 199 1.60 10.42 5.91
C LEU A 199 2.23 10.90 7.23
N ALA A 200 2.00 12.14 7.63
CA ALA A 200 2.53 12.71 8.86
C ALA A 200 1.87 12.08 10.09
N GLY A 201 2.69 11.50 10.99
CA GLY A 201 2.21 10.96 12.26
C GLY A 201 1.42 9.66 12.13
N LEU A 202 1.60 8.91 11.04
CA LEU A 202 1.06 7.55 10.95
C LEU A 202 1.53 6.71 12.13
N ALA A 203 0.61 5.91 12.69
CA ALA A 203 0.94 4.94 13.72
C ALA A 203 1.94 3.90 13.19
N PRO A 204 2.65 3.15 14.06
CA PRO A 204 3.43 1.99 13.64
C PRO A 204 2.61 1.01 12.79
N ALA A 205 3.28 0.22 11.97
CA ALA A 205 2.62 -0.80 11.17
C ALA A 205 1.90 -1.81 12.08
N VAL A 206 0.64 -2.10 11.79
CA VAL A 206 -0.20 -3.02 12.57
C VAL A 206 -0.31 -4.39 11.91
N ARG A 207 -0.08 -4.45 10.59
CA ARG A 207 -0.22 -5.68 9.81
C ARG A 207 0.66 -5.65 8.57
N ILE A 208 1.12 -6.83 8.17
CA ILE A 208 1.79 -7.07 6.88
C ILE A 208 0.95 -8.11 6.14
N GLU A 209 0.54 -7.78 4.91
CA GLU A 209 -0.13 -8.70 4.00
C GLU A 209 0.80 -9.00 2.82
N LEU A 210 0.74 -10.21 2.25
CA LEU A 210 1.54 -10.59 1.10
C LEU A 210 0.67 -11.21 0.01
N ASN A 211 1.10 -11.05 -1.23
CA ASN A 211 0.57 -11.80 -2.37
C ASN A 211 1.77 -12.37 -3.13
N LEU A 212 1.78 -13.69 -3.32
CA LEU A 212 2.87 -14.43 -3.92
C LEU A 212 2.31 -15.40 -4.95
N GLN A 213 2.79 -15.30 -6.19
CA GLN A 213 2.59 -16.37 -7.17
C GLN A 213 3.61 -17.49 -6.88
N ALA A 214 3.23 -18.40 -5.99
CA ALA A 214 4.13 -19.44 -5.50
C ALA A 214 4.56 -20.43 -6.60
N VAL A 215 3.67 -20.76 -7.55
CA VAL A 215 3.99 -21.66 -8.67
C VAL A 215 3.40 -21.10 -9.97
N ARG A 216 4.16 -21.21 -11.06
CA ARG A 216 3.68 -20.98 -12.43
C ARG A 216 3.65 -22.28 -13.22
N TRP A 217 2.48 -22.63 -13.73
CA TRP A 217 2.31 -23.79 -14.60
C TRP A 217 2.34 -23.30 -16.06
N PRO A 218 3.17 -23.89 -16.94
CA PRO A 218 3.13 -23.61 -18.36
C PRO A 218 1.83 -24.17 -18.94
N ALA A 219 1.30 -23.51 -19.98
CA ALA A 219 0.01 -23.89 -20.57
C ALA A 219 -0.03 -25.36 -21.01
N GLY A 220 1.06 -25.89 -21.55
CA GLY A 220 1.15 -27.29 -21.99
C GLY A 220 1.31 -28.34 -20.88
N ALA A 221 1.38 -27.95 -19.60
CA ALA A 221 1.39 -28.89 -18.48
C ALA A 221 -0.03 -29.26 -18.00
N ARG A 222 -1.06 -28.58 -18.48
CA ARG A 222 -2.46 -28.89 -18.16
C ARG A 222 -3.00 -29.89 -19.16
N SER A 223 -3.47 -31.04 -18.68
CA SER A 223 -4.06 -32.11 -19.51
C SER A 223 -5.57 -31.94 -19.75
N ASP A 224 -6.19 -30.90 -19.18
CA ASP A 224 -7.63 -30.61 -19.22
C ASP A 224 -8.01 -29.44 -20.16
N LEU A 225 -7.03 -28.91 -20.90
CA LEU A 225 -7.19 -27.93 -21.97
C LEU A 225 -6.83 -28.55 -23.32
#